data_AF-A0A251SXA8-F1
#
_entry.id   AF-A0A251SXA8-F1
#
_cell.length_a   1.000
_cell.length_b   1.000
_cell.length_c   1.000
_cell.angle_alpha   90.00
_cell.angle_beta   90.00
_cell.angle_gamma   90.00
#
_symmetry.space_group_name_H-M   'P 1'
#
loop_
_entity.id
_entity.type
_entity.pdbx_description
1 polymer ?
#
loop_
_entity_poly.entity_id
_entity_poly.type
_entity_poly.pdbx_seq_one_letter_code
_entity_poly.pdbx_strand_id
1 'polypeptide(L)'
;MMKKIKRLMLLKSVIRTNPKGWIEAARLEEDTGNIRKARELIRKGCEEFPKNEDVWIEACRLVNPDEAKGVIAKGVNAIPNSVKLWIQAARLEHDDYNKCRVLRLGLEKIPDSVRLWKALVELANEDDAKRLLQRAVECCPLHFELWLALARLEKYDAAKKVLNKAREKLPKERAIWIAEAKLEEAFGNTFMVGKVIERGIRALHREGVEIDREAWMKEAEAAEWAGYVWTCNAIIRNTKGFR
;
A
#
# COMPACT_ATOMS: atom_id res chain seq x y z
N MET A 1 14.28 -42.33 -6.56
CA MET A 1 13.74 -42.34 -7.96
C MET A 1 12.21 -42.48 -8.02
N MET A 2 11.59 -43.46 -7.34
CA MET A 2 10.12 -43.65 -7.34
C MET A 2 9.28 -42.47 -6.79
N LYS A 3 9.73 -41.77 -5.74
CA LYS A 3 9.05 -40.56 -5.21
C LYS A 3 8.99 -39.41 -6.24
N LYS A 4 10.00 -39.30 -7.12
CA LYS A 4 10.09 -38.28 -8.19
C LYS A 4 9.10 -38.57 -9.31
N ILE A 5 8.99 -39.83 -9.74
CA ILE A 5 8.08 -40.26 -10.81
C ILE A 5 6.61 -40.13 -10.37
N LYS A 6 6.28 -40.53 -9.13
CA LYS A 6 4.93 -40.40 -8.58
C LYS A 6 4.50 -38.93 -8.42
N ARG A 7 5.43 -38.05 -7.98
CA ARG A 7 5.20 -36.59 -7.90
C ARG A 7 5.02 -35.97 -9.28
N LEU A 8 5.83 -36.34 -10.29
CA LEU A 8 5.70 -35.86 -11.67
C LEU A 8 4.40 -36.33 -12.35
N MET A 9 3.93 -37.55 -12.07
CA MET A 9 2.64 -38.05 -12.58
C MET A 9 1.45 -37.34 -11.96
N LEU A 10 1.46 -37.10 -10.64
CA LEU A 10 0.46 -36.28 -9.95
C LEU A 10 0.48 -34.83 -10.45
N LEU A 11 1.68 -34.28 -10.69
CA LEU A 11 1.82 -32.92 -11.21
C LEU A 11 1.19 -32.81 -12.61
N LYS A 12 1.37 -33.79 -13.51
CA LYS A 12 0.78 -33.71 -14.86
C LYS A 12 -0.74 -33.56 -14.89
N SER A 13 -1.49 -34.17 -13.96
CA SER A 13 -2.94 -33.97 -13.88
C SER A 13 -3.31 -32.67 -13.15
N VAL A 14 -2.55 -32.29 -12.12
CA VAL A 14 -2.78 -31.08 -11.30
C VAL A 14 -2.39 -29.79 -12.04
N ILE A 15 -1.35 -29.84 -12.88
CA ILE A 15 -0.87 -28.73 -13.70
C ILE A 15 -1.99 -28.19 -14.60
N ARG A 16 -2.75 -29.07 -15.25
CA ARG A 16 -3.78 -28.65 -16.23
C ARG A 16 -4.99 -27.98 -15.59
N THR A 17 -5.21 -28.16 -14.29
CA THR A 17 -6.42 -27.68 -13.60
C THR A 17 -6.15 -26.55 -12.61
N ASN A 18 -4.89 -26.24 -12.29
CA ASN A 18 -4.54 -25.29 -11.24
C ASN A 18 -3.28 -24.46 -11.60
N PRO A 19 -3.34 -23.11 -11.55
CA PRO A 19 -2.18 -22.25 -11.78
C PRO A 19 -1.00 -22.54 -10.83
N LYS A 20 -1.26 -22.93 -9.57
CA LYS A 20 -0.21 -23.32 -8.62
C LYS A 20 0.56 -24.56 -9.09
N GLY A 21 -0.11 -25.47 -9.80
CA GLY A 21 0.54 -26.66 -10.36
C GLY A 21 1.61 -26.30 -11.39
N TRP A 22 1.36 -25.30 -12.24
CA TRP A 22 2.36 -24.80 -13.20
C TRP A 22 3.57 -24.16 -12.50
N ILE A 23 3.34 -23.37 -11.45
CA ILE A 23 4.39 -22.73 -10.65
C ILE A 23 5.26 -23.79 -9.97
N GLU A 24 4.64 -24.75 -9.29
CA GLU A 24 5.36 -25.84 -8.61
C GLU A 24 6.12 -26.74 -9.60
N ALA A 25 5.57 -26.98 -10.78
CA ALA A 25 6.24 -27.72 -11.84
C ALA A 25 7.47 -27.00 -12.38
N ALA A 26 7.37 -25.69 -12.60
CA ALA A 26 8.49 -24.89 -13.05
C ALA A 26 9.61 -24.86 -11.98
N ARG A 27 9.27 -24.63 -10.71
CA ARG A 27 10.22 -24.66 -9.58
C ARG A 27 10.90 -26.02 -9.43
N LEU A 28 10.15 -27.11 -9.57
CA LEU A 28 10.72 -28.45 -9.50
C LEU A 28 11.77 -28.70 -10.60
N GLU A 29 11.52 -28.22 -11.82
CA GLU A 29 12.50 -28.37 -12.90
C GLU A 29 13.72 -27.45 -12.69
N GLU A 30 13.54 -26.25 -12.17
CA GLU A 30 14.62 -25.34 -11.75
C GLU A 30 15.50 -25.96 -10.67
N ASP A 31 14.91 -26.53 -9.61
CA ASP A 31 15.63 -27.22 -8.52
C ASP A 31 16.46 -28.40 -9.05
N THR A 32 16.05 -29.00 -10.16
CA THR A 32 16.78 -30.07 -10.83
C THR A 32 17.84 -29.58 -11.83
N GLY A 33 18.02 -28.27 -11.97
CA GLY A 33 18.96 -27.63 -12.90
C GLY A 33 18.43 -27.44 -14.32
N ASN A 34 17.19 -27.85 -14.61
CA ASN A 34 16.59 -27.79 -15.95
C ASN A 34 15.89 -26.46 -16.22
N ILE A 35 16.63 -25.34 -16.15
CA ILE A 35 16.08 -23.98 -16.30
C ILE A 35 15.30 -23.80 -17.61
N ARG A 36 15.80 -24.36 -18.73
CA ARG A 36 15.11 -24.28 -20.03
C ARG A 36 13.70 -24.88 -19.98
N LYS A 37 13.56 -26.02 -19.30
CA LYS A 37 12.28 -26.71 -19.15
C LYS A 37 11.37 -25.99 -18.16
N ALA A 38 11.92 -25.44 -17.08
CA ALA A 38 11.19 -24.59 -16.15
C ALA A 38 10.56 -23.38 -16.87
N ARG A 39 11.34 -22.68 -17.71
CA ARG A 39 10.87 -21.56 -18.54
C ARG A 39 9.80 -21.97 -19.55
N GLU A 40 9.96 -23.13 -20.19
CA GLU A 40 8.94 -23.63 -21.12
C GLU A 40 7.62 -23.97 -20.41
N LEU A 41 7.69 -24.62 -19.24
CA LEU A 41 6.52 -24.98 -18.45
C LEU A 41 5.78 -23.73 -17.98
N ILE A 42 6.48 -22.75 -17.40
CA ILE A 42 5.81 -21.56 -16.88
C ILE A 42 5.22 -20.70 -18.00
N ARG A 43 5.85 -20.66 -19.18
CA ARG A 43 5.28 -20.00 -20.37
C ARG A 43 3.95 -20.63 -20.78
N LYS A 44 3.88 -21.96 -20.84
CA LYS A 44 2.61 -22.67 -21.08
C LYS A 44 1.60 -22.38 -19.97
N GLY A 45 2.06 -22.29 -18.73
CA GLY A 45 1.23 -21.85 -17.61
C GLY A 45 0.60 -20.47 -17.84
N CYS A 46 1.35 -19.49 -18.35
CA CYS A 46 0.82 -18.16 -18.69
C CYS A 46 -0.25 -18.22 -19.80
N GLU A 47 -0.09 -19.11 -20.77
CA GLU A 47 -1.05 -19.30 -21.87
C GLU A 47 -2.36 -19.95 -21.39
N GLU A 48 -2.26 -20.92 -20.49
CA GLU A 48 -3.42 -21.63 -19.90
C GLU A 48 -4.14 -20.78 -18.83
N PHE A 49 -3.39 -20.02 -18.04
CA PHE A 49 -3.91 -19.20 -16.95
C PHE A 49 -3.54 -17.71 -17.11
N PRO A 50 -3.96 -17.04 -18.20
CA PRO A 50 -3.54 -15.67 -18.50
C PRO A 50 -4.08 -14.65 -17.48
N LYS A 51 -5.16 -14.99 -16.75
CA LYS A 51 -5.78 -14.16 -15.71
C LYS A 51 -5.19 -14.39 -14.31
N ASN A 52 -4.18 -15.24 -14.15
CA ASN A 52 -3.54 -15.47 -12.87
C ASN A 52 -2.21 -14.70 -12.78
N GLU A 53 -2.15 -13.72 -11.86
CA GLU A 53 -0.97 -12.88 -11.68
C GLU A 53 0.27 -13.63 -11.17
N ASP A 54 0.11 -14.70 -10.38
CA ASP A 54 1.24 -15.44 -9.80
C ASP A 54 2.04 -16.19 -10.87
N VAL A 55 1.35 -16.70 -11.89
CA VAL A 55 2.00 -17.40 -13.00
C VAL A 55 2.89 -16.45 -13.82
N TRP A 56 2.41 -15.23 -14.06
CA TRP A 56 3.20 -14.18 -14.74
C TRP A 56 4.40 -13.72 -13.91
N ILE A 57 4.23 -13.58 -12.60
CA ILE A 57 5.33 -13.19 -11.69
C ILE A 57 6.39 -14.28 -11.63
N GLU A 58 5.98 -15.55 -11.56
CA GLU A 58 6.90 -16.67 -11.59
C GLU A 58 7.62 -16.77 -12.94
N ALA A 59 6.91 -16.56 -14.05
CA ALA A 59 7.51 -16.52 -15.38
C ALA A 59 8.57 -15.42 -15.48
N CYS A 60 8.28 -14.24 -14.93
CA CYS A 60 9.20 -13.12 -14.86
C CYS A 60 10.44 -13.43 -14.01
N ARG A 61 10.31 -14.21 -12.92
CA ARG A 61 11.43 -14.60 -12.05
C ARG A 61 12.39 -15.58 -12.74
N LEU A 62 11.87 -16.46 -13.58
CA LEU A 62 12.63 -17.55 -14.21
C LEU A 62 13.46 -17.10 -15.43
N VAL A 63 13.14 -15.96 -16.02
CA VAL A 63 13.84 -15.42 -17.19
C VAL A 63 14.99 -14.51 -16.79
N ASN A 64 15.87 -14.20 -17.74
CA ASN A 64 16.96 -13.27 -17.52
C ASN A 64 16.41 -11.83 -17.40
N PRO A 65 17.14 -10.90 -16.74
CA PRO A 65 16.68 -9.51 -16.57
C PRO A 65 16.25 -8.80 -17.87
N ASP A 66 16.95 -9.07 -18.97
CA ASP A 66 16.64 -8.49 -20.29
C ASP A 66 15.28 -8.94 -20.84
N GLU A 67 14.87 -10.18 -20.54
CA GLU A 67 13.60 -10.76 -20.98
C GLU A 67 12.46 -10.49 -19.98
N ALA A 68 12.79 -10.26 -18.70
CA ALA A 68 11.84 -10.08 -17.61
C ALA A 68 10.85 -8.93 -17.89
N LYS A 69 11.35 -7.81 -18.44
CA LYS A 69 10.50 -6.67 -18.83
C LYS A 69 9.46 -7.04 -19.88
N GLY A 70 9.84 -7.85 -20.87
CA GLY A 70 8.91 -8.33 -21.90
C GLY A 70 7.84 -9.27 -21.35
N VAL A 71 8.21 -10.14 -20.39
CA VAL A 71 7.27 -11.07 -19.74
C VAL A 71 6.28 -10.30 -18.87
N ILE A 72 6.76 -9.39 -18.01
CA ILE A 72 5.86 -8.63 -17.14
C ILE A 72 4.95 -7.69 -17.94
N ALA A 73 5.43 -7.12 -19.05
CA ALA A 73 4.63 -6.31 -19.96
C ALA A 73 3.44 -7.10 -20.54
N LYS A 74 3.66 -8.36 -20.93
CA LYS A 74 2.57 -9.27 -21.32
C LYS A 74 1.61 -9.54 -20.17
N GLY A 75 2.13 -9.73 -18.96
CA GLY A 75 1.33 -9.92 -17.74
C GLY A 75 0.42 -8.73 -17.42
N VAL A 76 0.94 -7.50 -17.41
CA VAL A 76 0.11 -6.30 -17.17
C VAL A 76 -0.89 -6.05 -18.29
N ASN A 77 -0.59 -6.42 -19.54
CA ASN A 77 -1.56 -6.32 -20.63
C ASN A 77 -2.68 -7.38 -20.50
N ALA A 78 -2.36 -8.58 -20.02
CA ALA A 78 -3.34 -9.62 -19.75
C ALA A 78 -4.21 -9.31 -18.53
N ILE A 79 -3.65 -8.66 -17.50
CA ILE A 79 -4.31 -8.35 -16.23
C ILE A 79 -4.04 -6.88 -15.84
N PRO A 80 -4.64 -5.90 -16.55
CA PRO A 80 -4.35 -4.49 -16.34
C PRO A 80 -4.79 -3.97 -14.96
N ASN A 81 -5.70 -4.68 -14.28
CA ASN A 81 -6.15 -4.37 -12.94
C ASN A 81 -5.34 -5.07 -11.81
N SER A 82 -4.23 -5.74 -12.14
CA SER A 82 -3.34 -6.32 -11.12
C SER A 82 -2.33 -5.28 -10.61
N VAL A 83 -2.60 -4.76 -9.40
CA VAL A 83 -1.63 -3.93 -8.66
C VAL A 83 -0.31 -4.68 -8.46
N LYS A 84 -0.36 -5.99 -8.23
CA LYS A 84 0.83 -6.81 -7.99
C LYS A 84 1.75 -6.82 -9.21
N LEU A 85 1.20 -6.98 -10.41
CA LEU A 85 1.97 -6.97 -11.65
C LEU A 85 2.58 -5.59 -11.93
N TRP A 86 1.82 -4.50 -11.73
CA TRP A 86 2.35 -3.14 -11.89
C TRP A 86 3.51 -2.82 -10.94
N ILE A 87 3.40 -3.25 -9.67
CA ILE A 87 4.49 -3.09 -8.69
C ILE A 87 5.72 -3.93 -9.10
N GLN A 88 5.53 -5.17 -9.58
CA GLN A 88 6.65 -5.97 -10.07
C GLN A 88 7.28 -5.36 -11.33
N ALA A 89 6.47 -4.83 -12.25
CA ALA A 89 6.98 -4.15 -13.44
C ALA A 89 7.83 -2.93 -13.08
N ALA A 90 7.38 -2.11 -12.13
CA ALA A 90 8.17 -0.99 -11.64
C ALA A 90 9.50 -1.46 -11.01
N ARG A 91 9.51 -2.56 -10.25
CA ARG A 91 10.74 -3.10 -9.64
C ARG A 91 11.79 -3.58 -10.63
N LEU A 92 11.40 -3.91 -11.87
CA LEU A 92 12.34 -4.28 -12.93
C LEU A 92 13.01 -3.07 -13.58
N GLU A 93 12.53 -1.85 -13.31
CA GLU A 93 13.15 -0.64 -13.83
C GLU A 93 14.34 -0.21 -12.96
N HIS A 94 15.40 0.25 -13.63
CA HIS A 94 16.66 0.60 -12.97
C HIS A 94 16.60 1.99 -12.35
N ASP A 95 16.09 2.97 -13.10
CA ASP A 95 16.00 4.36 -12.71
C ASP A 95 14.59 4.75 -12.22
N ASP A 96 14.53 5.73 -11.34
CA ASP A 96 13.27 6.16 -10.72
C ASP A 96 12.33 6.86 -11.71
N TYR A 97 12.85 7.40 -12.81
CA TYR A 97 12.02 7.98 -13.87
C TYR A 97 11.17 6.90 -14.55
N ASN A 98 11.77 5.77 -14.95
CA ASN A 98 11.05 4.65 -15.54
C ASN A 98 10.13 3.96 -14.53
N LYS A 99 10.54 3.81 -13.26
CA LYS A 99 9.65 3.33 -12.18
C LYS A 99 8.40 4.19 -12.06
N CYS A 100 8.57 5.51 -11.97
CA CYS A 100 7.47 6.47 -11.91
C CYS A 100 6.54 6.34 -13.13
N ARG A 101 7.11 6.20 -14.34
CA ARG A 101 6.33 6.03 -15.57
C ARG A 101 5.46 4.77 -15.53
N VAL A 102 6.02 3.64 -15.12
CA VAL A 102 5.27 2.37 -14.99
C VAL A 102 4.17 2.47 -13.94
N LEU A 103 4.45 3.08 -12.79
CA LEU A 103 3.44 3.26 -11.73
C LEU A 103 2.30 4.19 -12.17
N ARG A 104 2.58 5.25 -12.93
CA ARG A 104 1.56 6.13 -13.51
C ARG A 104 0.66 5.39 -14.49
N LEU A 105 1.23 4.57 -15.38
CA LEU A 105 0.45 3.70 -16.27
C LEU A 105 -0.44 2.74 -15.48
N GLY A 106 0.06 2.19 -14.37
CA GLY A 106 -0.75 1.38 -13.46
C GLY A 106 -1.91 2.16 -12.84
N LEU A 107 -1.69 3.40 -12.43
CA LEU A 107 -2.73 4.28 -11.86
C LEU A 107 -3.76 4.74 -12.89
N GLU A 108 -3.41 4.83 -14.18
CA GLU A 108 -4.40 5.03 -15.24
C GLU A 108 -5.40 3.87 -15.34
N LYS A 109 -4.97 2.65 -14.97
CA LYS A 109 -5.82 1.46 -14.94
C LYS A 109 -6.51 1.25 -13.58
N ILE A 110 -5.86 1.64 -12.49
CA ILE A 110 -6.29 1.38 -11.11
C ILE A 110 -6.11 2.65 -10.25
N PRO A 111 -6.93 3.69 -10.48
CA PRO A 111 -6.74 5.00 -9.86
C PRO A 111 -6.94 4.99 -8.35
N ASP A 112 -7.71 4.06 -7.81
CA ASP A 112 -8.01 3.90 -6.37
C ASP A 112 -7.00 2.99 -5.63
N SER A 113 -5.90 2.60 -6.29
CA SER A 113 -4.87 1.78 -5.66
C SER A 113 -3.95 2.60 -4.77
N VAL A 114 -4.25 2.58 -3.46
CA VAL A 114 -3.39 3.18 -2.43
C VAL A 114 -1.95 2.66 -2.52
N ARG A 115 -1.76 1.38 -2.82
CA ARG A 115 -0.43 0.77 -2.90
C ARG A 115 0.38 1.33 -4.07
N LEU A 116 -0.24 1.59 -5.21
CA LEU A 116 0.44 2.25 -6.34
C LEU A 116 0.74 3.72 -6.03
N TRP A 117 -0.20 4.43 -5.40
CA TRP A 117 0.02 5.81 -4.96
C TRP A 117 1.19 5.93 -4.00
N LYS A 118 1.25 5.08 -2.96
CA LYS A 118 2.37 5.07 -2.00
C LYS A 118 3.70 4.82 -2.70
N ALA A 119 3.78 3.78 -3.53
CA ALA A 119 4.98 3.47 -4.28
C ALA A 119 5.43 4.61 -5.20
N LEU A 120 4.49 5.37 -5.79
CA LEU A 120 4.80 6.50 -6.65
C LEU A 120 5.26 7.73 -5.84
N VAL A 121 4.63 7.99 -4.69
CA VAL A 121 5.00 9.10 -3.80
C VAL A 121 6.37 8.88 -3.17
N GLU A 122 6.73 7.64 -2.82
CA GLU A 122 8.05 7.29 -2.27
C GLU A 122 9.23 7.60 -3.21
N LEU A 123 8.98 7.65 -4.52
CA LEU A 123 10.00 7.96 -5.54
C LEU A 123 10.09 9.45 -5.87
N ALA A 124 9.17 10.25 -5.34
CA ALA A 124 9.05 11.67 -5.68
C ALA A 124 9.85 12.55 -4.71
N ASN A 125 10.32 13.70 -5.21
CA ASN A 125 10.78 14.78 -4.33
C ASN A 125 9.57 15.40 -3.59
N GLU A 126 9.84 16.28 -2.61
CA GLU A 126 8.80 16.85 -1.75
C GLU A 126 7.68 17.59 -2.51
N ASP A 127 8.02 18.40 -3.52
CA ASP A 127 7.04 19.16 -4.28
C ASP A 127 6.18 18.27 -5.19
N ASP A 128 6.78 17.25 -5.79
CA ASP A 128 6.09 16.26 -6.60
C ASP A 128 5.22 15.35 -5.72
N ALA A 129 5.72 14.92 -4.57
CA ALA A 129 5.01 14.10 -3.59
C ALA A 129 3.71 14.76 -3.13
N LYS A 130 3.75 16.07 -2.84
CA LYS A 130 2.58 16.88 -2.49
C LYS A 130 1.53 16.90 -3.61
N ARG A 131 1.94 17.16 -4.86
CA ARG A 131 1.02 17.13 -6.02
C ARG A 131 0.41 15.75 -6.25
N LEU A 132 1.22 14.71 -6.10
CA LEU A 132 0.78 13.31 -6.21
C LEU A 132 -0.22 12.97 -5.10
N LEU A 133 0.06 13.36 -3.86
CA LEU A 133 -0.81 13.11 -2.71
C LEU A 133 -2.14 13.85 -2.82
N GLN A 134 -2.16 15.09 -3.35
CA GLN A 134 -3.39 15.82 -3.65
C GLN A 134 -4.29 15.01 -4.59
N ARG A 135 -3.71 14.42 -5.66
CA ARG A 135 -4.47 13.53 -6.55
C ARG A 135 -4.85 12.20 -5.88
N ALA A 136 -3.94 11.64 -5.07
CA ALA A 136 -4.17 10.38 -4.39
C ALA A 136 -5.36 10.44 -3.43
N VAL A 137 -5.52 11.53 -2.67
CA VAL A 137 -6.66 11.70 -1.75
C VAL A 137 -7.99 11.94 -2.47
N GLU A 138 -7.98 12.45 -3.70
CA GLU A 138 -9.17 12.52 -4.55
C GLU A 138 -9.60 11.13 -5.03
N CYS A 139 -8.64 10.30 -5.43
CA CYS A 139 -8.92 8.94 -5.92
C CYS A 139 -9.15 7.93 -4.78
N CYS A 140 -8.53 8.13 -3.62
CA CYS A 140 -8.58 7.26 -2.44
C CYS A 140 -9.06 8.01 -1.19
N PRO A 141 -10.27 8.60 -1.20
CA PRO A 141 -10.71 9.52 -0.14
C PRO A 141 -10.88 8.84 1.23
N LEU A 142 -11.03 7.51 1.25
CA LEU A 142 -11.24 6.74 2.47
C LEU A 142 -9.95 6.20 3.09
N HIS A 143 -8.78 6.52 2.53
CA HIS A 143 -7.50 6.05 3.07
C HIS A 143 -6.81 7.16 3.88
N PHE A 144 -6.96 7.13 5.20
CA PHE A 144 -6.53 8.22 6.09
C PHE A 144 -5.03 8.54 6.00
N GLU A 145 -4.15 7.55 5.83
CA GLU A 145 -2.70 7.80 5.80
C GLU A 145 -2.26 8.70 4.65
N LEU A 146 -2.99 8.70 3.51
CA LEU A 146 -2.70 9.60 2.39
C LEU A 146 -3.01 11.06 2.76
N TRP A 147 -4.12 11.27 3.48
CA TRP A 147 -4.47 12.59 4.01
C TRP A 147 -3.44 13.08 5.05
N LEU A 148 -2.98 12.19 5.93
CA LEU A 148 -1.97 12.54 6.93
C LEU A 148 -0.61 12.85 6.29
N ALA A 149 -0.20 12.06 5.28
CA ALA A 149 1.00 12.33 4.52
C ALA A 149 0.91 13.69 3.81
N LEU A 150 -0.22 13.99 3.17
CA LEU A 150 -0.43 15.28 2.51
C LEU A 150 -0.35 16.45 3.49
N ALA A 151 -1.04 16.35 4.64
CA ALA A 151 -1.03 17.40 5.65
C ALA A 151 0.37 17.68 6.21
N ARG A 152 1.25 16.67 6.31
CA ARG A 152 2.63 16.83 6.78
C ARG A 152 3.53 17.58 5.80
N LEU A 153 3.24 17.52 4.50
CA LEU A 153 4.00 18.24 3.46
C LEU A 153 3.47 19.65 3.19
N GLU A 154 2.33 20.01 3.79
CA GLU A 154 1.69 21.29 3.59
C GLU A 154 2.09 22.31 4.68
N LYS A 155 2.02 23.60 4.33
CA LYS A 155 2.14 24.68 5.32
C LYS A 155 0.91 24.69 6.23
N TYR A 156 1.04 25.25 7.43
CA TYR A 156 0.00 25.28 8.47
C TYR A 156 -1.44 25.51 7.95
N ASP A 157 -1.69 26.61 7.23
CA ASP A 157 -3.04 26.93 6.75
C ASP A 157 -3.59 25.91 5.75
N ALA A 158 -2.73 25.39 4.87
CA ALA A 158 -3.10 24.38 3.89
C ALA A 158 -3.31 23.01 4.57
N ALA A 159 -2.44 22.62 5.50
CA ALA A 159 -2.54 21.41 6.28
C ALA A 159 -3.88 21.36 7.06
N LYS A 160 -4.30 22.47 7.67
CA LYS A 160 -5.62 22.57 8.33
C LYS A 160 -6.79 22.35 7.37
N LYS A 161 -6.72 22.92 6.17
CA LYS A 161 -7.74 22.69 5.12
C LYS A 161 -7.77 21.23 4.69
N VAL A 162 -6.61 20.59 4.54
CA VAL A 162 -6.50 19.16 4.19
C VAL A 162 -7.12 18.29 5.29
N LEU A 163 -6.79 18.52 6.57
CA LEU A 163 -7.33 17.77 7.69
C LEU A 163 -8.84 17.99 7.89
N ASN A 164 -9.35 19.21 7.62
CA ASN A 164 -10.79 19.46 7.58
C ASN A 164 -11.49 18.62 6.52
N LYS A 165 -10.99 18.61 5.28
CA LYS A 165 -11.54 17.78 4.20
C LYS A 165 -11.44 16.28 4.54
N ALA A 166 -10.34 15.86 5.15
CA ALA A 166 -10.16 14.48 5.58
C ALA A 166 -11.25 14.07 6.59
N ARG A 167 -11.58 14.93 7.56
CA ARG A 167 -12.67 14.66 8.52
C ARG A 167 -14.04 14.53 7.87
N GLU A 168 -14.33 15.32 6.84
CA GLU A 168 -15.59 15.22 6.10
C GLU A 168 -15.72 13.86 5.39
N LYS A 169 -14.60 13.32 4.88
CA LYS A 169 -14.57 12.00 4.22
C LYS A 169 -14.48 10.84 5.19
N LEU A 170 -13.82 11.03 6.34
CA LEU A 170 -13.49 10.02 7.33
C LEU A 170 -13.89 10.48 8.74
N PRO A 171 -15.19 10.65 9.03
CA PRO A 171 -15.65 11.22 10.30
C PRO A 171 -15.37 10.31 11.51
N LYS A 172 -15.19 9.01 11.27
CA LYS A 172 -14.90 7.98 12.29
C LYS A 172 -13.40 7.78 12.56
N GLU A 173 -12.52 8.48 11.85
CA GLU A 173 -11.09 8.26 11.96
C GLU A 173 -10.45 9.19 13.00
N ARG A 174 -9.95 8.59 14.09
CA ARG A 174 -9.31 9.32 15.19
C ARG A 174 -7.94 9.88 14.81
N ALA A 175 -7.21 9.21 13.91
CA ALA A 175 -5.86 9.61 13.53
C ALA A 175 -5.82 11.02 12.92
N ILE A 176 -6.92 11.48 12.30
CA ILE A 176 -7.03 12.82 11.72
C ILE A 176 -7.07 13.90 12.81
N TRP A 177 -7.78 13.65 13.92
CA TRP A 177 -7.83 14.57 15.06
C TRP A 177 -6.49 14.66 15.79
N ILE A 178 -5.82 13.52 15.94
CA ILE A 178 -4.49 13.45 16.57
C ILE A 178 -3.46 14.16 15.68
N ALA A 179 -3.55 14.00 14.36
CA ALA A 179 -2.69 14.72 13.43
C ALA A 179 -2.90 16.24 13.49
N GLU A 180 -4.14 16.72 13.63
CA GLU A 180 -4.39 18.15 13.85
C GLU A 180 -3.82 18.63 15.19
N ALA A 181 -3.94 17.85 16.26
CA ALA A 181 -3.36 18.20 17.55
C ALA A 181 -1.82 18.31 17.47
N LYS A 182 -1.17 17.34 16.81
CA LYS A 182 0.28 17.37 16.53
C LYS A 182 0.68 18.56 15.65
N LEU A 183 -0.15 18.93 14.67
CA LEU A 183 0.04 20.12 13.85
C LEU A 183 -0.01 21.39 14.71
N GLU A 184 -1.04 21.57 15.54
CA GLU A 184 -1.14 22.75 16.41
C GLU A 184 0.05 22.84 17.37
N GLU A 185 0.50 21.72 17.94
CA GLU A 185 1.69 21.68 18.80
C GLU A 185 2.98 22.05 18.06
N ALA A 186 3.18 21.53 16.85
CA ALA A 186 4.37 21.83 16.03
C ALA A 186 4.49 23.33 15.69
N PHE A 187 3.36 24.04 15.62
CA PHE A 187 3.30 25.48 15.36
C PHE A 187 3.17 26.32 16.65
N GLY A 188 3.34 25.71 17.83
CA GLY A 188 3.35 26.40 19.13
C GLY A 188 1.97 26.73 19.71
N ASN A 189 0.88 26.29 19.08
CA ASN A 189 -0.50 26.53 19.51
C ASN A 189 -0.96 25.52 20.58
N THR A 190 -0.16 25.37 21.64
CA THR A 190 -0.37 24.35 22.70
C THR A 190 -1.75 24.43 23.38
N PHE A 191 -2.32 25.63 23.50
CA PHE A 191 -3.67 25.84 24.02
C PHE A 191 -4.77 25.19 23.15
N MET A 192 -4.55 25.12 21.84
CA MET A 192 -5.52 24.53 20.90
C MET A 192 -5.49 23.01 20.93
N VAL A 193 -4.34 22.40 21.24
CA VAL A 193 -4.14 20.93 21.27
C VAL A 193 -5.21 20.23 22.11
N GLY A 194 -5.43 20.70 23.35
CA GLY A 194 -6.45 20.14 24.24
C GLY A 194 -7.86 20.24 23.66
N LYS A 195 -8.20 21.39 23.08
CA LYS A 195 -9.51 21.63 22.44
C LYS A 195 -9.72 20.77 21.18
N VAL A 196 -8.66 20.50 20.42
CA VAL A 196 -8.73 19.63 19.23
C VAL A 196 -9.06 18.20 19.65
N ILE A 197 -8.32 17.64 20.61
CA ILE A 197 -8.54 16.28 21.09
C ILE A 197 -9.93 16.12 21.71
N GLU A 198 -10.35 17.06 22.55
CA GLU A 198 -11.67 17.05 23.18
C GLU A 198 -12.80 17.09 22.12
N ARG A 199 -12.69 17.98 21.13
CA ARG A 199 -13.65 18.02 20.00
C ARG A 199 -13.64 16.72 19.20
N GLY A 200 -12.47 16.12 18.99
CA GLY A 200 -12.32 14.87 18.28
C GLY A 200 -13.04 13.72 18.96
N ILE A 201 -12.85 13.54 20.27
CA ILE A 201 -13.54 12.51 21.06
C ILE A 201 -15.05 12.71 21.00
N ARG A 202 -15.55 13.94 21.17
CA ARG A 202 -17.00 14.23 21.05
C ARG A 202 -17.53 13.96 19.64
N ALA A 203 -16.76 14.26 18.60
CA ALA A 203 -17.16 14.00 17.22
C ALA A 203 -17.25 12.50 16.94
N LEU A 204 -16.22 11.73 17.33
CA LEU A 204 -16.18 10.28 17.18
C LEU A 204 -17.33 9.60 17.95
N HIS A 205 -17.61 10.07 19.17
CA HIS A 205 -18.73 9.57 19.96
C HIS A 205 -20.09 9.82 19.27
N ARG A 206 -20.29 11.02 18.68
CA ARG A 206 -21.51 11.32 17.89
C ARG A 206 -21.66 10.42 16.68
N GLU A 207 -20.57 10.01 16.07
CA GLU A 207 -20.54 9.06 14.95
C GLU A 207 -20.67 7.58 15.38
N GLY A 208 -20.87 7.33 16.67
CA GLY A 208 -21.05 6.00 17.26
C GLY A 208 -19.76 5.20 17.39
N VAL A 209 -18.59 5.85 17.38
CA VAL A 209 -17.30 5.19 17.63
C VAL A 209 -17.11 5.01 19.12
N GLU A 210 -16.85 3.77 19.55
CA GLU A 210 -16.47 3.48 20.92
C GLU A 210 -15.07 4.02 21.22
N ILE A 211 -14.94 4.73 22.34
CA ILE A 211 -13.68 5.32 22.77
C ILE A 211 -12.95 4.31 23.65
N ASP A 212 -12.16 3.45 22.99
CA ASP A 212 -11.29 2.46 23.65
C ASP A 212 -10.06 3.13 24.26
N ARG A 213 -9.96 3.12 25.60
CA ARG A 213 -8.85 3.77 26.30
C ARG A 213 -7.50 3.19 25.92
N GLU A 214 -7.36 1.87 25.75
CA GLU A 214 -6.06 1.25 25.42
C GLU A 214 -5.55 1.72 24.06
N ALA A 215 -6.45 1.78 23.06
CA ALA A 215 -6.10 2.28 21.75
C ALA A 215 -5.64 3.75 21.80
N TRP A 216 -6.33 4.61 22.55
CA TRP A 216 -5.90 6.01 22.69
C TRP A 216 -4.61 6.16 23.50
N MET A 217 -4.34 5.29 24.48
CA MET A 217 -3.07 5.30 25.20
C MET A 217 -1.89 4.97 24.28
N LYS A 218 -2.04 4.00 23.36
CA LYS A 218 -1.02 3.73 22.33
C LYS A 218 -0.75 4.94 21.45
N GLU A 219 -1.77 5.71 21.11
CA GLU A 219 -1.59 6.96 20.35
C GLU A 219 -0.89 8.05 21.17
N ALA A 220 -1.12 8.11 22.48
CA ALA A 220 -0.43 9.02 23.39
C ALA A 220 1.06 8.66 23.52
N GLU A 221 1.37 7.38 23.71
CA GLU A 221 2.75 6.87 23.71
C GLU A 221 3.44 7.20 22.39
N ALA A 222 2.79 6.93 21.24
CA ALA A 222 3.33 7.27 19.93
C ALA A 222 3.51 8.78 19.74
N ALA A 223 2.67 9.62 20.35
CA ALA A 223 2.84 11.08 20.33
C ALA A 223 4.05 11.51 21.16
N GLU A 224 4.22 10.97 22.37
CA GLU A 224 5.36 11.24 23.24
C GLU A 224 6.68 10.82 22.59
N TRP A 225 6.75 9.62 22.04
CA TRP A 225 7.93 9.12 21.32
C TRP A 225 8.31 10.00 20.13
N ALA A 226 7.34 10.63 19.49
CA ALA A 226 7.55 11.56 18.40
C ALA A 226 7.79 13.02 18.87
N GLY A 227 7.88 13.27 20.18
CA GLY A 227 8.15 14.59 20.76
C GLY A 227 6.92 15.49 20.96
N TYR A 228 5.71 14.99 20.73
CA TYR A 228 4.45 15.72 20.87
C TYR A 228 3.85 15.56 22.28
N VAL A 229 4.54 16.13 23.27
CA VAL A 229 4.22 16.00 24.69
C VAL A 229 2.87 16.65 25.05
N TRP A 230 2.51 17.77 24.43
CA TRP A 230 1.21 18.41 24.68
C TRP A 230 0.07 17.57 24.13
N THR A 231 0.26 16.97 22.94
CA THR A 231 -0.71 16.06 22.34
C THR A 231 -0.87 14.80 23.18
N CYS A 232 0.23 14.19 23.63
CA CYS A 232 0.20 13.05 24.54
C CYS A 232 -0.60 13.37 25.81
N ASN A 233 -0.26 14.47 26.50
CA ASN A 233 -0.95 14.89 27.72
C ASN A 233 -2.44 15.18 27.48
N ALA A 234 -2.78 15.79 26.34
CA ALA A 234 -4.17 16.06 25.97
C ALA A 234 -4.95 14.76 25.77
N ILE A 235 -4.38 13.76 25.09
CA ILE A 235 -5.00 12.44 24.92
C ILE A 235 -5.23 11.78 26.27
N ILE A 236 -4.20 11.69 27.12
CA ILE A 236 -4.30 11.06 28.44
C ILE A 236 -5.38 11.73 29.28
N ARG A 237 -5.41 13.07 29.33
CA ARG A 237 -6.41 13.82 30.13
C ARG A 237 -7.84 13.55 29.67
N ASN A 238 -8.08 13.51 28.37
CA ASN A 238 -9.44 13.34 27.83
C ASN A 238 -9.91 11.88 27.81
N THR A 239 -9.03 10.91 28.07
CA THR A 239 -9.36 9.47 28.00
C THR A 239 -9.49 8.81 29.38
N LYS A 240 -9.17 9.51 30.47
CA LYS A 240 -9.21 8.98 31.85
C LYS A 240 -10.56 8.38 32.28
N GLY A 241 -11.66 8.88 31.71
CA GLY A 241 -13.03 8.46 32.06
C GLY A 241 -13.55 7.27 31.27
N PHE A 242 -12.82 6.80 30.26
CA PHE A 242 -13.22 5.66 29.43
C PHE A 242 -12.60 4.37 29.98
N ARG A 243 -13.29 3.26 29.76
CA ARG A 243 -12.80 1.93 30.12
C ARG A 243 -11.83 1.42 29.07
#